data_AF-A0A7J4QYY6-F1
#
_entry.id   AF-A0A7J4QYY6-F1
#
_cell.length_a   1.000
_cell.length_b   1.000
_cell.length_c   1.000
_cell.angle_alpha   90.00
_cell.angle_beta   90.00
_cell.angle_gamma   90.00
#
_symmetry.space_group_name_H-M   'P 1'
#
loop_
_entity.id
_entity.type
_entity.pdbx_description
1 polymer ?
#
loop_
_entity_poly.entity_id
_entity_poly.type
_entity_poly.pdbx_seq_one_letter_code
_entity_poly.pdbx_strand_id
1 'polypeptide(L)'
;MNRPKLVYLFCIFLTLYHLTARVGLAIDLQWHLDVGRDSLLTPPHVMILAGAPFCILFSFYYVFLNTSDHNSGTNMSGIKILGFIAPGSIWMILLGMLSLGVGGIYDDYWHAQYGIDTTVITPPHMLTLFGGMLAEFASVLLVRDLIKHDPNNRFKGKNLMAAVLLWTLLFHGGLSFLNFIDPRAATIPVFGFTMMLHLFFGPLVVIAVLLIARQWFDNKVIYILGGFTFAIQTSMFVFIPLAVESLMGPSHTFRPGAPSVVWAAHCVTYLFVVVAWLFAKFELIHRP
;
A
#
# COMPACT_ATOMS: atom_id res chain seq x y z
N MET A 1 21.97 -3.94 12.62
CA MET A 1 20.60 -3.69 13.13
C MET A 1 20.56 -4.08 14.61
N ASN A 2 20.50 -3.13 15.54
CA ASN A 2 20.85 -3.39 16.95
C ASN A 2 19.72 -3.96 17.81
N ARG A 3 18.46 -3.85 17.35
CA ARG A 3 17.28 -4.37 18.06
C ARG A 3 16.39 -5.19 17.13
N PRO A 4 16.82 -6.40 16.73
CA PRO A 4 16.12 -7.17 15.70
C PRO A 4 14.71 -7.62 16.11
N LYS A 5 14.46 -7.87 17.40
CA LYS A 5 13.10 -8.19 17.90
C LYS A 5 12.13 -7.01 17.72
N LEU A 6 12.57 -5.79 18.02
CA LEU A 6 11.76 -4.59 17.85
C LEU A 6 11.45 -4.34 16.38
N VAL A 7 12.46 -4.47 15.51
CA VAL A 7 12.26 -4.34 14.06
C VAL A 7 11.32 -5.41 13.53
N TYR A 8 11.44 -6.65 14.00
CA TYR A 8 10.51 -7.72 13.62
C TYR A 8 9.07 -7.42 14.01
N LEU A 9 8.82 -6.98 15.25
CA LEU A 9 7.49 -6.55 15.69
C LEU A 9 6.95 -5.38 14.86
N PHE A 10 7.80 -4.41 14.55
CA PHE A 10 7.40 -3.28 13.73
C PHE A 10 7.08 -3.71 12.29
N CYS A 11 7.85 -4.64 11.71
CA CYS A 11 7.56 -5.22 10.40
C CYS A 11 6.21 -5.96 10.37
N ILE A 12 5.87 -6.71 11.43
CA ILE A 12 4.56 -7.35 11.55
C ILE A 12 3.47 -6.28 11.55
N PHE A 13 3.61 -5.24 12.40
CA PHE A 13 2.64 -4.17 12.49
C PHE A 13 2.44 -3.44 11.15
N LEU A 14 3.54 -3.06 10.49
CA LEU A 14 3.51 -2.41 9.17
C LEU A 14 2.85 -3.29 8.11
N THR A 15 3.11 -4.60 8.13
CA THR A 15 2.50 -5.55 7.19
C THR A 15 0.98 -5.61 7.38
N LEU A 16 0.53 -5.73 8.64
CA LEU A 16 -0.90 -5.77 8.97
C LEU A 16 -1.58 -4.44 8.66
N TYR A 17 -0.96 -3.31 9.01
CA TYR A 17 -1.47 -1.99 8.70
C TYR A 17 -1.64 -1.78 7.20
N HIS A 18 -0.58 -1.99 6.40
CA HIS A 18 -0.64 -1.75 4.97
C HIS A 18 -1.65 -2.69 4.29
N LEU A 19 -1.75 -3.95 4.72
CA LEU A 19 -2.78 -4.87 4.25
C LEU A 19 -4.20 -4.34 4.53
N THR A 20 -4.48 -3.98 5.79
CA THR A 20 -5.79 -3.45 6.20
C THR A 20 -6.11 -2.15 5.48
N ALA A 21 -5.14 -1.24 5.32
CA ALA A 21 -5.32 0.02 4.63
C ALA A 21 -5.62 -0.17 3.13
N ARG A 22 -5.00 -1.16 2.47
CA ARG A 22 -5.31 -1.47 1.06
C ARG A 22 -6.69 -2.11 0.88
N VAL A 23 -7.10 -2.99 1.80
CA VAL A 23 -8.47 -3.51 1.81
C VAL A 23 -9.47 -2.38 2.09
N GLY A 24 -9.16 -1.51 3.05
CA GLY A 24 -9.93 -0.31 3.36
C GLY A 24 -10.09 0.61 2.16
N LEU A 25 -9.01 0.89 1.41
CA LEU A 25 -9.05 1.66 0.17
C LEU A 25 -9.93 1.01 -0.90
N ALA A 26 -9.90 -0.33 -1.01
CA ALA A 26 -10.76 -1.04 -1.96
C ALA A 26 -12.25 -0.90 -1.60
N ILE A 27 -12.58 -0.95 -0.31
CA ILE A 27 -13.94 -0.71 0.21
C ILE A 27 -14.31 0.76 0.04
N ASP A 28 -13.39 1.70 0.26
CA ASP A 28 -13.60 3.13 0.13
C ASP A 28 -14.01 3.53 -1.29
N LEU A 29 -13.28 3.03 -2.29
CA LEU A 29 -13.61 3.23 -3.70
C LEU A 29 -15.02 2.71 -4.02
N GLN A 30 -15.38 1.53 -3.50
CA GLN A 30 -16.72 0.98 -3.67
C GLN A 30 -17.78 1.81 -2.93
N TRP A 31 -17.48 2.26 -1.71
CA TRP A 31 -18.35 3.10 -0.89
C TRP A 31 -18.68 4.42 -1.60
N HIS A 32 -17.68 5.07 -2.20
CA HIS A 32 -17.87 6.28 -2.99
C HIS A 32 -18.81 6.09 -4.18
N LEU A 33 -18.76 4.93 -4.84
CA LEU A 33 -19.66 4.60 -5.95
C LEU A 33 -21.08 4.27 -5.47
N ASP A 34 -21.19 3.42 -4.46
CA ASP A 34 -22.46 2.79 -4.08
C ASP A 34 -23.28 3.63 -3.10
N VAL A 35 -22.61 4.30 -2.17
CA VAL A 35 -23.23 5.07 -1.07
C VAL A 35 -23.01 6.57 -1.27
N GLY A 36 -21.82 6.96 -1.73
CA GLY A 36 -21.38 8.35 -1.83
C GLY A 36 -20.49 8.76 -0.65
N ARG A 37 -20.07 10.03 -0.61
CA ARG A 37 -19.25 10.54 0.50
C ARG A 37 -20.14 11.00 1.65
N ASP A 38 -19.72 10.65 2.86
CA ASP A 38 -20.30 11.10 4.12
C ASP A 38 -19.28 11.98 4.88
N SER A 39 -18.97 11.66 6.13
CA SER A 39 -17.98 12.36 6.96
C SER A 39 -16.54 11.84 6.74
N LEU A 40 -15.54 12.53 7.29
CA LEU A 40 -14.14 12.07 7.24
C LEU A 40 -13.93 10.66 7.79
N LEU A 41 -14.70 10.24 8.79
CA LEU A 41 -14.50 8.97 9.49
C LEU A 41 -15.53 7.92 9.08
N THR A 42 -15.70 7.73 7.77
CA THR A 42 -16.41 6.55 7.25
C THR A 42 -15.68 5.27 7.71
N PRO A 43 -16.39 4.13 7.81
CA PRO A 43 -15.76 2.86 8.11
C PRO A 43 -14.52 2.52 7.25
N PRO A 44 -14.53 2.68 5.91
CA PRO A 44 -13.31 2.49 5.11
C PRO A 44 -12.18 3.48 5.43
N HIS A 45 -12.47 4.77 5.67
CA HIS A 45 -11.43 5.72 6.10
C HIS A 45 -10.81 5.34 7.44
N VAL A 46 -11.59 4.83 8.39
CA VAL A 46 -11.05 4.32 9.66
C VAL A 46 -10.09 3.16 9.42
N MET A 47 -10.42 2.24 8.51
CA MET A 47 -9.51 1.13 8.14
C MET A 47 -8.18 1.63 7.54
N ILE A 48 -8.22 2.73 6.78
CA ILE A 48 -7.04 3.35 6.16
C ILE A 48 -6.21 4.12 7.21
N LEU A 49 -6.85 4.90 8.07
CA LEU A 49 -6.18 5.90 8.90
C LEU A 49 -5.80 5.38 10.30
N ALA A 50 -6.54 4.44 10.89
CA ALA A 50 -6.41 4.12 12.32
C ALA A 50 -5.03 3.60 12.74
N GLY A 51 -4.32 2.89 11.85
CA GLY A 51 -2.96 2.41 12.14
C GLY A 51 -1.84 3.41 11.88
N ALA A 52 -2.11 4.51 11.16
CA ALA A 52 -1.10 5.50 10.79
C ALA A 52 -0.46 6.20 12.01
N PRO A 53 -1.22 6.66 13.03
CA PRO A 53 -0.64 7.26 14.24
C PRO A 53 0.35 6.33 14.95
N PHE A 54 0.04 5.03 15.02
CA PHE A 54 0.95 4.05 15.63
C PHE A 54 2.21 3.84 14.79
N CYS A 55 2.12 3.83 13.46
CA CYS A 55 3.30 3.79 12.59
C CYS A 55 4.21 5.01 12.81
N ILE A 56 3.61 6.20 12.99
CA ILE A 56 4.34 7.44 13.30
C ILE A 56 5.03 7.31 14.66
N LEU A 57 4.32 6.89 15.70
CA LEU A 57 4.86 6.72 17.06
C LEU A 57 6.00 5.68 17.09
N PHE A 58 5.84 4.53 16.43
CA PHE A 58 6.90 3.53 16.34
C PHE A 58 8.13 4.06 15.58
N SER A 59 7.91 4.84 14.53
CA SER A 59 9.02 5.45 13.77
C SER A 59 9.78 6.46 14.62
N PHE A 60 9.08 7.36 15.33
CA PHE A 60 9.71 8.29 16.27
C PHE A 60 10.46 7.55 17.37
N TYR A 61 9.84 6.55 17.99
CA TYR A 61 10.48 5.74 19.02
C TYR A 61 11.78 5.11 18.50
N TYR A 62 11.76 4.58 17.28
CA TYR A 62 12.96 4.01 16.67
C TYR A 62 14.02 5.09 16.38
N VAL A 63 13.64 6.27 15.90
CA VAL A 63 14.56 7.41 15.69
C VAL A 63 15.23 7.82 17.00
N PHE A 64 14.48 7.96 18.09
CA PHE A 64 15.02 8.31 19.40
C PHE A 64 15.99 7.25 19.92
N LEU A 65 15.64 5.97 19.80
CA LEU A 65 16.52 4.88 20.21
C LEU A 65 17.82 4.84 19.42
N ASN A 66 17.78 4.96 18.08
CA ASN A 66 19.01 4.98 17.27
C ASN A 66 19.89 6.19 17.60
N THR A 67 19.26 7.34 17.87
CA THR A 67 19.98 8.56 18.24
C THR A 67 20.65 8.42 19.61
N SER A 68 19.95 7.84 20.59
CA SER A 68 20.53 7.56 21.91
C SER A 68 21.70 6.59 21.83
N ASP A 69 21.59 5.51 21.06
CA ASP A 69 22.68 4.56 20.83
C ASP A 69 23.89 5.22 20.16
N HIS A 70 23.65 6.07 19.15
CA HIS A 70 24.72 6.79 18.48
C HIS A 70 25.46 7.71 19.44
N ASN A 71 24.72 8.45 20.27
CA ASN A 71 25.29 9.36 21.26
C ASN A 71 26.03 8.63 22.39
N SER A 72 25.68 7.37 22.69
CA SER A 72 26.41 6.53 23.65
C SER A 72 27.69 5.91 23.08
N GLY A 73 28.05 6.25 21.83
CA GLY A 73 29.25 5.74 21.16
C GLY A 73 29.02 4.41 20.43
N THR A 74 27.79 3.91 20.35
CA THR A 74 27.48 2.73 19.54
C THR A 74 27.62 3.09 18.07
N ASN A 75 28.34 2.26 17.30
CA ASN A 75 28.46 2.48 15.86
C ASN A 75 27.10 2.25 15.17
N MET A 76 26.45 3.35 14.80
CA MET A 76 25.13 3.37 14.16
C MET A 76 25.26 3.91 12.74
N SER A 77 24.91 3.09 11.75
CA SER A 77 24.71 3.55 10.37
C SER A 77 23.30 4.13 10.21
N GLY A 78 23.18 5.33 9.63
CA GLY A 78 21.89 5.95 9.36
C GLY A 78 22.01 7.31 8.69
N ILE A 79 20.87 7.91 8.38
CA ILE A 79 20.76 9.27 7.86
C ILE A 79 20.49 10.20 9.05
N LYS A 80 21.27 11.28 9.15
CA LYS A 80 21.12 12.31 10.18
C LYS A 80 20.24 13.44 9.66
N ILE A 81 19.12 13.70 10.32
CA ILE A 81 18.16 14.77 10.01
C ILE A 81 17.87 15.53 11.30
N LEU A 82 18.05 16.86 11.29
CA LEU A 82 17.79 17.75 12.43
C LEU A 82 18.41 17.26 13.76
N GLY A 83 19.60 16.67 13.70
CA GLY A 83 20.31 16.16 14.89
C GLY A 83 19.96 14.71 15.28
N PHE A 84 18.89 14.14 14.75
CA PHE A 84 18.50 12.74 14.98
C PHE A 84 19.05 11.82 13.89
N ILE A 85 19.36 10.57 14.24
CA ILE A 85 19.88 9.55 13.31
C ILE A 85 18.99 8.31 13.31
N ALA A 86 18.64 7.82 12.12
CA ALA A 86 17.90 6.59 11.93
C ALA A 86 18.16 5.99 10.53
N PRO A 87 17.86 4.70 10.30
CA PRO A 87 17.89 4.12 8.96
C PRO A 87 16.97 4.86 7.99
N GLY A 88 17.36 4.95 6.72
CA GLY A 88 16.57 5.66 5.70
C GLY A 88 15.14 5.13 5.56
N SER A 89 14.93 3.82 5.68
CA SER A 89 13.58 3.22 5.65
C SER A 89 12.68 3.76 6.77
N ILE A 90 13.22 4.01 7.96
CA ILE A 90 12.44 4.54 9.09
C ILE A 90 12.05 5.99 8.84
N TRP A 91 12.95 6.80 8.29
CA TRP A 91 12.63 8.17 7.87
C TRP A 91 11.56 8.20 6.77
N MET A 92 11.68 7.34 5.77
CA MET A 92 10.69 7.24 4.69
C MET A 92 9.32 6.80 5.19
N ILE A 93 9.25 5.82 6.11
CA ILE A 93 7.98 5.43 6.76
C ILE A 93 7.39 6.63 7.51
N LEU A 94 8.18 7.32 8.33
CA LEU A 94 7.71 8.48 9.10
C LEU A 94 7.16 9.57 8.18
N LEU A 95 7.90 9.97 7.16
CA LEU A 95 7.49 11.01 6.22
C LEU A 95 6.25 10.58 5.41
N GLY A 96 6.20 9.33 4.96
CA GLY A 96 5.05 8.80 4.23
C GLY A 96 3.77 8.79 5.07
N MET A 97 3.87 8.41 6.34
CA MET A 97 2.73 8.40 7.26
C MET A 97 2.28 9.81 7.66
N LEU A 98 3.21 10.75 7.85
CA LEU A 98 2.88 12.16 8.06
C LEU A 98 2.18 12.77 6.84
N SER A 99 2.67 12.47 5.63
CA SER A 99 2.05 12.86 4.36
C SER A 99 0.62 12.32 4.25
N LEU A 100 0.39 11.07 4.63
CA LEU A 100 -0.93 10.45 4.65
C LEU A 100 -1.87 11.15 5.65
N GLY A 101 -1.39 11.47 6.86
CA GLY A 101 -2.20 12.20 7.85
C GLY A 101 -2.57 13.62 7.40
N VAL A 102 -1.60 14.38 6.87
CA VAL A 102 -1.86 15.73 6.33
C VAL A 102 -2.76 15.66 5.11
N GLY A 103 -2.55 14.69 4.23
CA GLY A 103 -3.37 14.47 3.04
C GLY A 103 -4.81 14.12 3.39
N GLY A 104 -5.07 13.32 4.43
CA GLY A 104 -6.44 13.02 4.87
C GLY A 104 -7.19 14.24 5.43
N ILE A 105 -6.49 15.13 6.15
CA ILE A 105 -7.10 16.40 6.59
C ILE A 105 -7.37 17.32 5.39
N TYR A 106 -6.43 17.37 4.45
CA TYR A 106 -6.59 18.16 3.24
C TYR A 106 -7.71 17.62 2.34
N ASP A 107 -7.88 16.31 2.28
CA ASP A 107 -8.97 15.62 1.58
C ASP A 107 -10.34 16.05 2.11
N ASP A 108 -10.52 16.06 3.43
CA ASP A 108 -11.77 16.50 4.05
C ASP A 108 -12.12 17.95 3.69
N TYR A 109 -11.12 18.83 3.79
CA TYR A 109 -11.27 20.23 3.38
C TYR A 109 -11.63 20.35 1.89
N TRP A 110 -10.96 19.58 1.03
CA TRP A 110 -11.22 19.57 -0.41
C TRP A 110 -12.67 19.19 -0.72
N HIS A 111 -13.17 18.10 -0.12
CA HIS A 111 -14.54 17.67 -0.33
C HIS A 111 -15.57 18.64 0.25
N ALA A 112 -15.27 19.33 1.35
CA ALA A 112 -16.14 20.38 1.87
C ALA A 112 -16.28 21.57 0.90
N GLN A 113 -15.28 21.82 0.05
CA GLN A 113 -15.33 22.90 -0.96
C GLN A 113 -15.89 22.44 -2.31
N TYR A 114 -15.54 21.23 -2.77
CA TYR A 114 -15.77 20.78 -4.14
C TYR A 114 -16.76 19.60 -4.28
N GLY A 115 -17.21 19.01 -3.17
CA GLY A 115 -18.12 17.85 -3.19
C GLY A 115 -17.41 16.52 -3.46
N ILE A 116 -18.16 15.50 -3.89
CA ILE A 116 -17.63 14.15 -4.16
C ILE A 116 -16.74 14.16 -5.40
N ASP A 117 -15.57 13.52 -5.30
CA ASP A 117 -14.63 13.42 -6.41
C ASP A 117 -15.19 12.60 -7.58
N THR A 118 -14.83 13.04 -8.79
CA THR A 118 -15.09 12.29 -10.03
C THR A 118 -13.86 11.49 -10.47
N THR A 119 -12.68 11.85 -9.97
CA THR A 119 -11.39 11.23 -10.28
C THR A 119 -10.59 11.04 -9.00
N VAL A 120 -9.74 10.02 -8.99
CA VAL A 120 -8.80 9.74 -7.90
C VAL A 120 -7.64 10.75 -7.87
N ILE A 121 -7.30 11.39 -8.99
CA ILE A 121 -6.19 12.36 -9.05
C ILE A 121 -6.69 13.75 -8.64
N THR A 122 -6.78 14.00 -7.34
CA THR A 122 -6.91 15.35 -6.75
C THR A 122 -5.66 15.69 -5.94
N PRO A 123 -5.36 16.98 -5.69
CA PRO A 123 -4.21 17.37 -4.88
C PRO A 123 -4.09 16.63 -3.52
N PRO A 124 -5.15 16.48 -2.70
CA PRO A 124 -5.05 15.71 -1.46
C PRO A 124 -4.80 14.22 -1.70
N HIS A 125 -5.48 13.60 -2.66
CA HIS A 125 -5.26 12.20 -3.01
C HIS A 125 -3.84 11.94 -3.49
N MET A 126 -3.23 12.83 -4.27
CA MET A 126 -1.84 12.65 -4.68
C MET A 126 -0.88 12.67 -3.47
N LEU A 127 -1.15 13.52 -2.48
CA LEU A 127 -0.36 13.57 -1.25
C LEU A 127 -0.51 12.30 -0.40
N THR A 128 -1.72 11.74 -0.29
CA THR A 128 -1.96 10.48 0.44
C THR A 128 -1.42 9.26 -0.32
N LEU A 129 -1.62 9.20 -1.64
CA LEU A 129 -1.15 8.12 -2.52
C LEU A 129 0.37 8.00 -2.50
N PHE A 130 1.10 9.08 -2.79
CA PHE A 130 2.56 9.04 -2.79
C PHE A 130 3.15 8.86 -1.40
N GLY A 131 2.54 9.46 -0.36
CA GLY A 131 2.93 9.23 1.02
C GLY A 131 2.79 7.76 1.43
N GLY A 132 1.66 7.14 1.10
CA GLY A 132 1.42 5.73 1.35
C GLY A 132 2.39 4.82 0.59
N MET A 133 2.61 5.06 -0.71
CA MET A 133 3.58 4.29 -1.51
C MET A 133 5.01 4.41 -0.97
N LEU A 134 5.41 5.60 -0.51
CA LEU A 134 6.72 5.81 0.13
C LEU A 134 6.87 4.95 1.38
N ALA A 135 5.84 4.93 2.24
CA ALA A 135 5.85 4.13 3.46
C ALA A 135 5.80 2.61 3.17
N GLU A 136 5.04 2.16 2.17
CA GLU A 136 4.98 0.76 1.73
C GLU A 136 6.34 0.28 1.21
N PHE A 137 6.95 1.04 0.30
CA PHE A 137 8.26 0.74 -0.25
C PHE A 137 9.33 0.69 0.86
N ALA A 138 9.27 1.63 1.80
CA ALA A 138 10.18 1.65 2.94
C ALA A 138 9.96 0.47 3.91
N SER A 139 8.72 0.00 4.08
CA SER A 139 8.43 -1.24 4.80
C SER A 139 9.05 -2.47 4.11
N VAL A 140 9.01 -2.54 2.78
CA VAL A 140 9.69 -3.60 2.00
C VAL A 140 11.20 -3.57 2.26
N LEU A 141 11.82 -2.39 2.25
CA LEU A 141 13.24 -2.22 2.58
C LEU A 141 13.57 -2.68 4.00
N LEU A 142 12.72 -2.36 4.97
CA LEU A 142 12.91 -2.75 6.37
C LEU A 142 12.84 -4.27 6.54
N VAL A 143 11.87 -4.95 5.90
CA VAL A 143 11.77 -6.41 5.91
C VAL A 143 12.95 -7.07 5.20
N ARG A 144 13.40 -6.51 4.07
CA ARG A 144 14.62 -6.96 3.38
C ARG A 144 15.82 -6.93 4.32
N ASP A 145 16.02 -5.81 5.01
CA ASP A 145 17.15 -5.66 5.93
C ASP A 145 17.04 -6.63 7.11
N LEU A 146 15.81 -6.90 7.59
CA LEU A 146 15.56 -7.89 8.64
C LEU A 146 15.90 -9.31 8.20
N ILE A 147 15.55 -9.69 6.96
CA ILE A 147 15.93 -10.99 6.39
C ILE A 147 17.45 -11.12 6.33
N LYS A 148 18.15 -10.10 5.81
CA LYS A 148 19.61 -10.09 5.70
C LYS A 148 20.32 -10.20 7.06
N HIS A 149 19.78 -9.59 8.10
CA HIS A 149 20.36 -9.60 9.45
C HIS A 149 19.91 -10.78 10.32
N ASP A 150 19.14 -11.72 9.77
CA ASP A 150 18.69 -12.92 10.48
C ASP A 150 18.93 -14.21 9.66
N PRO A 151 20.22 -14.55 9.38
CA PRO A 151 20.59 -15.72 8.57
C PRO A 151 20.20 -17.04 9.25
N ASN A 152 20.19 -17.08 10.58
CA ASN A 152 19.78 -18.24 11.37
C ASN A 152 18.25 -18.42 11.44
N ASN A 153 17.49 -17.59 10.71
CA ASN A 153 16.03 -17.63 10.62
C ASN A 153 15.33 -17.68 11.99
N ARG A 154 15.80 -16.87 12.95
CA ARG A 154 15.21 -16.76 14.30
C ARG A 154 13.79 -16.23 14.25
N PHE A 155 13.47 -15.40 13.26
CA PHE A 155 12.13 -14.86 13.03
C PHE A 155 11.47 -15.56 11.84
N LYS A 156 10.29 -16.14 12.08
CA LYS A 156 9.49 -16.81 11.05
C LYS A 156 8.66 -15.81 10.25
N GLY A 157 8.08 -16.24 9.13
CA GLY A 157 7.10 -15.43 8.38
C GLY A 157 7.67 -14.26 7.56
N LYS A 158 8.97 -13.99 7.59
CA LYS A 158 9.59 -12.84 6.87
C LYS A 158 9.30 -12.83 5.37
N ASN A 159 9.30 -13.99 4.71
CA ASN A 159 8.99 -14.10 3.28
C ASN A 159 7.52 -13.78 2.98
N LEU A 160 6.61 -14.13 3.89
CA LEU A 160 5.20 -13.78 3.77
C LEU A 160 5.01 -12.28 3.97
N MET A 161 5.64 -11.67 4.98
CA MET A 161 5.61 -10.22 5.17
C MET A 161 6.12 -9.47 3.94
N ALA A 162 7.25 -9.90 3.36
CA ALA A 162 7.78 -9.33 2.13
C ALA A 162 6.77 -9.45 0.98
N ALA A 163 6.17 -10.63 0.78
CA ALA A 163 5.19 -10.84 -0.29
C ALA A 163 3.92 -9.98 -0.10
N VAL A 164 3.40 -9.87 1.13
CA VAL A 164 2.23 -9.03 1.42
C VAL A 164 2.54 -7.55 1.18
N LEU A 165 3.70 -7.05 1.63
CA LEU A 165 4.11 -5.65 1.39
C LEU A 165 4.39 -5.36 -0.10
N LEU A 166 4.90 -6.35 -0.84
CA LEU A 166 5.03 -6.24 -2.30
C LEU A 166 3.64 -6.21 -2.98
N TRP A 167 2.67 -6.98 -2.47
CA TRP A 167 1.29 -6.92 -2.94
C TRP A 167 0.66 -5.56 -2.63
N THR A 168 0.88 -4.97 -1.46
CA THR A 168 0.33 -3.64 -1.15
C THR A 168 0.86 -2.59 -2.13
N LEU A 169 2.16 -2.64 -2.43
CA LEU A 169 2.78 -1.75 -3.42
C LEU A 169 2.25 -2.00 -4.85
N LEU A 170 2.06 -3.28 -5.23
CA LEU A 170 1.47 -3.67 -6.52
C LEU A 170 0.05 -3.14 -6.67
N PHE A 171 -0.78 -3.31 -5.65
CA PHE A 171 -2.17 -2.86 -5.63
C PHE A 171 -2.26 -1.34 -5.66
N HIS A 172 -1.48 -0.65 -4.81
CA HIS A 172 -1.48 0.80 -4.72
C HIS A 172 -0.96 1.46 -6.02
N GLY A 173 0.14 0.93 -6.57
CA GLY A 173 0.69 1.39 -7.83
C GLY A 173 -0.26 1.13 -9.00
N GLY A 174 -0.93 -0.02 -9.04
CA GLY A 174 -1.96 -0.30 -10.04
C GLY A 174 -3.14 0.68 -9.94
N LEU A 175 -3.61 0.98 -8.73
CA LEU A 175 -4.73 1.92 -8.52
C LEU A 175 -4.37 3.35 -8.94
N SER A 176 -3.12 3.77 -8.78
CA SER A 176 -2.68 5.12 -9.16
C SER A 176 -2.85 5.44 -10.65
N PHE A 177 -2.95 4.41 -11.50
CA PHE A 177 -3.19 4.56 -12.95
C PHE A 177 -4.65 4.28 -13.35
N LEU A 178 -5.50 3.92 -12.39
CA LEU A 178 -6.95 3.91 -12.52
C LEU A 178 -7.47 5.27 -12.05
N ASN A 179 -7.27 6.29 -12.89
CA ASN A 179 -7.55 7.69 -12.57
C ASN A 179 -9.03 7.97 -12.20
N PHE A 180 -9.96 7.11 -12.58
CA PHE A 180 -11.39 7.37 -12.42
C PHE A 180 -12.01 6.43 -11.40
N ILE A 181 -12.82 7.02 -10.51
CA ILE A 181 -13.60 6.27 -9.53
C ILE A 181 -14.68 5.46 -10.27
N ASP A 182 -15.34 6.05 -11.28
CA ASP A 182 -16.24 5.34 -12.19
C ASP A 182 -15.44 4.70 -13.36
N PRO A 183 -15.47 3.37 -13.52
CA PRO A 183 -14.79 2.68 -14.62
C PRO A 183 -15.27 3.10 -16.01
N ARG A 184 -16.49 3.62 -16.15
CA ARG A 184 -17.01 4.15 -17.43
C ARG A 184 -16.26 5.39 -17.88
N ALA A 185 -15.67 6.13 -16.94
CA ALA A 185 -14.85 7.29 -17.22
C ALA A 185 -13.35 6.94 -17.35
N ALA A 186 -12.96 5.66 -17.19
CA ALA A 186 -11.56 5.23 -17.13
C ALA A 186 -10.73 5.40 -18.42
N THR A 187 -11.32 5.97 -19.47
CA THR A 187 -10.65 6.22 -20.74
C THR A 187 -10.46 7.71 -20.99
N ILE A 188 -9.27 8.07 -21.48
CA ILE A 188 -8.93 9.44 -21.86
C ILE A 188 -8.57 9.53 -23.35
N PRO A 189 -8.86 10.66 -24.02
CA PRO A 189 -8.42 10.90 -25.39
C PRO A 189 -6.91 11.18 -25.41
N VAL A 190 -6.14 10.39 -26.15
CA VAL A 190 -4.70 10.55 -26.34
C VAL A 190 -4.38 10.39 -27.81
N PHE A 191 -3.86 11.45 -28.44
CA PHE A 191 -3.56 11.50 -29.88
C PHE A 191 -4.72 11.05 -30.79
N GLY A 192 -5.96 11.36 -30.42
CA GLY A 192 -7.16 10.99 -31.18
C GLY A 192 -7.72 9.59 -30.89
N PHE A 193 -7.11 8.83 -29.98
CA PHE A 193 -7.60 7.52 -29.54
C PHE A 193 -8.18 7.57 -28.12
N THR A 194 -9.23 6.80 -27.86
CA THR A 194 -9.78 6.59 -26.52
C THR A 194 -9.01 5.48 -25.82
N MET A 195 -8.18 5.82 -24.84
CA MET A 195 -7.26 4.88 -24.19
C MET A 195 -7.47 4.79 -22.67
N MET A 196 -7.40 3.58 -22.13
CA MET A 196 -7.34 3.34 -20.69
C MET A 196 -5.87 3.25 -20.25
N LEU A 197 -5.39 4.25 -19.52
CA LEU A 197 -3.97 4.35 -19.09
C LEU A 197 -3.49 3.10 -18.33
N HIS A 198 -4.36 2.47 -17.55
CA HIS A 198 -4.05 1.26 -16.80
C HIS A 198 -3.57 0.09 -17.67
N LEU A 199 -4.01 -0.01 -18.93
CA LEU A 199 -3.55 -1.07 -19.85
C LEU A 199 -2.05 -0.93 -20.19
N PHE A 200 -1.50 0.27 -20.06
CA PHE A 200 -0.09 0.55 -20.34
C PHE A 200 0.74 0.59 -19.07
N PHE A 201 0.28 1.28 -18.03
CA PHE A 201 1.03 1.44 -16.78
C PHE A 201 0.90 0.25 -15.82
N GLY A 202 -0.23 -0.46 -15.84
CA GLY A 202 -0.41 -1.67 -15.02
C GLY A 202 0.69 -2.72 -15.25
N PRO A 203 1.01 -3.09 -16.51
CA PRO A 203 2.16 -3.94 -16.82
C PRO A 203 3.50 -3.40 -16.31
N LEU A 204 3.72 -2.08 -16.37
CA LEU A 204 4.96 -1.47 -15.85
C LEU A 204 5.06 -1.61 -14.33
N VAL A 205 3.96 -1.43 -13.60
CA VAL A 205 3.91 -1.66 -12.14
C VAL A 205 4.18 -3.14 -11.83
N VAL A 206 3.56 -4.06 -12.56
CA VAL A 206 3.79 -5.51 -12.42
C VAL A 206 5.26 -5.84 -12.61
N ILE A 207 5.88 -5.36 -13.69
CA ILE A 207 7.29 -5.57 -13.95
C ILE A 207 8.12 -4.96 -12.81
N ALA A 208 7.91 -3.69 -12.45
CA ALA A 208 8.66 -3.02 -11.39
C ALA A 208 8.63 -3.79 -10.06
N VAL A 209 7.45 -4.28 -9.64
CA VAL A 209 7.33 -5.08 -8.40
C VAL A 209 8.07 -6.41 -8.52
N LEU A 210 8.00 -7.09 -9.67
CA LEU A 210 8.74 -8.34 -9.89
C LEU A 210 10.26 -8.10 -9.94
N LEU A 211 10.73 -6.98 -10.50
CA LEU A 211 12.13 -6.56 -10.46
C LEU A 211 12.60 -6.36 -9.02
N ILE A 212 11.84 -5.58 -8.25
CA ILE A 212 12.12 -5.33 -6.83
C ILE A 212 12.17 -6.65 -6.07
N ALA A 213 11.17 -7.52 -6.29
CA ALA A 213 11.07 -8.81 -5.62
C ALA A 213 12.30 -9.68 -5.90
N ARG A 214 12.72 -9.80 -7.17
CA ARG A 214 13.88 -10.61 -7.58
C ARG A 214 15.21 -10.03 -7.09
N GLN A 215 15.34 -8.70 -7.12
CA GLN A 215 16.55 -8.00 -6.69
C GLN A 215 16.81 -8.18 -5.20
N TRP A 216 15.75 -8.22 -4.37
CA TRP A 216 15.88 -8.19 -2.91
C TRP A 216 15.52 -9.48 -2.19
N PHE A 217 14.76 -10.38 -2.83
CA PHE A 217 14.22 -11.59 -2.20
C PHE A 217 14.28 -12.80 -3.13
N ASP A 218 14.31 -14.00 -2.54
CA ASP A 218 14.36 -15.26 -3.28
C ASP A 218 13.04 -15.59 -3.97
N ASN A 219 13.09 -16.52 -4.95
CA ASN A 219 11.93 -16.95 -5.72
C ASN A 219 10.74 -17.38 -4.86
N LYS A 220 11.00 -17.87 -3.64
CA LYS A 220 9.95 -18.18 -2.67
C LYS A 220 9.03 -16.98 -2.39
N VAL A 221 9.54 -15.76 -2.29
CA VAL A 221 8.73 -14.55 -2.08
C VAL A 221 7.86 -14.26 -3.31
N ILE A 222 8.40 -14.46 -4.52
CA ILE A 222 7.66 -14.25 -5.78
C ILE A 222 6.51 -15.25 -5.91
N TYR A 223 6.73 -16.53 -5.57
CA TYR A 223 5.67 -17.54 -5.57
C TYR A 223 4.57 -17.23 -4.55
N ILE A 224 4.95 -16.82 -3.33
CA ILE A 224 3.98 -16.40 -2.30
C ILE A 224 3.22 -15.18 -2.78
N LEU A 225 3.89 -14.18 -3.36
CA LEU A 225 3.27 -12.97 -3.91
C LEU A 225 2.24 -13.33 -4.99
N GLY A 226 2.57 -14.22 -5.93
CA GLY A 226 1.65 -14.68 -6.96
C GLY A 226 0.41 -15.37 -6.38
N GLY A 227 0.61 -16.37 -5.52
CA GLY A 227 -0.50 -17.10 -4.89
C GLY A 227 -1.36 -16.24 -3.99
N PHE A 228 -0.75 -15.37 -3.19
CA PHE A 228 -1.45 -14.41 -2.33
C PHE A 228 -2.27 -13.43 -3.16
N THR A 229 -1.70 -12.87 -4.24
CA THR A 229 -2.41 -11.96 -5.15
C THR A 229 -3.64 -12.63 -5.76
N PHE A 230 -3.50 -13.87 -6.24
CA PHE A 230 -4.65 -14.62 -6.77
C PHE A 230 -5.76 -14.80 -5.73
N ALA A 231 -5.39 -15.25 -4.52
CA ALA A 231 -6.35 -15.49 -3.44
C ALA A 231 -7.05 -14.19 -3.00
N ILE A 232 -6.29 -13.13 -2.72
CA ILE A 232 -6.85 -11.88 -2.20
C ILE A 232 -7.69 -11.15 -3.25
N GLN A 233 -7.24 -11.05 -4.51
CA GLN A 233 -8.01 -10.39 -5.55
C GLN A 233 -9.31 -11.14 -5.87
N THR A 234 -9.26 -12.48 -5.90
CA THR A 234 -10.48 -13.29 -6.06
C THR A 234 -11.44 -13.09 -4.89
N SER A 235 -10.91 -13.05 -3.66
CA SER A 235 -11.74 -12.84 -2.47
C SER A 235 -12.40 -11.46 -2.42
N MET A 236 -11.72 -10.42 -2.93
CA MET A 236 -12.21 -9.05 -2.94
C MET A 236 -13.48 -8.88 -3.77
N PHE A 237 -13.67 -9.65 -4.85
CA PHE A 237 -14.92 -9.64 -5.63
C PHE A 237 -16.15 -10.01 -4.81
N VAL A 238 -15.98 -10.88 -3.81
CA VAL A 238 -17.08 -11.32 -2.94
C VAL A 238 -17.15 -10.44 -1.70
N PHE A 239 -16.01 -10.17 -1.06
CA PHE A 239 -15.97 -9.52 0.24
C PHE A 239 -16.25 -8.00 0.16
N ILE A 240 -15.81 -7.30 -0.89
CA ILE A 240 -15.96 -5.83 -0.93
C ILE A 240 -17.44 -5.39 -0.94
N PRO A 241 -18.33 -5.93 -1.80
CA PRO A 241 -19.75 -5.57 -1.76
C PRO A 241 -20.40 -5.88 -0.42
N LEU A 242 -20.10 -7.06 0.14
CA LEU A 242 -20.61 -7.48 1.45
C LEU A 242 -20.12 -6.55 2.56
N ALA A 243 -18.85 -6.10 2.48
CA ALA A 243 -18.29 -5.15 3.43
C ALA A 243 -19.03 -3.82 3.37
N VAL A 244 -19.24 -3.25 2.17
CA VAL A 244 -20.02 -2.01 2.01
C VAL A 244 -21.40 -2.14 2.63
N GLU A 245 -22.16 -3.18 2.27
CA GLU A 245 -23.51 -3.41 2.81
C GLU A 245 -23.49 -3.58 4.34
N SER A 246 -22.53 -4.33 4.88
CA SER A 246 -22.43 -4.57 6.33
C SER A 246 -21.98 -3.36 7.14
N LEU A 247 -21.26 -2.43 6.53
CA LEU A 247 -20.72 -1.23 7.18
C LEU A 247 -21.68 -0.03 7.06
N MET A 248 -22.69 -0.11 6.21
CA MET A 248 -23.75 0.89 6.13
C MET A 248 -24.57 0.95 7.43
N GLY A 249 -24.52 2.10 8.11
CA GLY A 249 -25.44 2.41 9.21
C GLY A 249 -26.84 2.87 8.73
N PRO A 250 -27.80 3.09 9.65
CA PRO A 250 -29.18 3.46 9.32
C PRO A 250 -29.36 4.76 8.52
N SER A 251 -28.35 5.63 8.52
CA SER A 251 -28.32 6.89 7.76
C SER A 251 -27.89 6.72 6.30
N HIS A 252 -27.40 5.54 5.91
CA HIS A 252 -26.87 5.29 4.57
C HIS A 252 -27.91 4.62 3.69
N THR A 253 -27.90 4.97 2.41
CA THR A 253 -28.71 4.32 1.37
C THR A 253 -27.89 4.19 0.10
N PHE A 254 -28.22 3.18 -0.71
CA PHE A 254 -27.60 3.03 -2.02
C PHE A 254 -28.04 4.14 -2.96
N ARG A 255 -27.09 4.66 -3.74
CA ARG A 255 -27.37 5.61 -4.82
C ARG A 255 -28.09 4.88 -5.97
N PRO A 256 -28.90 5.58 -6.77
CA PRO A 256 -29.52 4.98 -7.95
C PRO A 256 -28.47 4.33 -8.88
N GLY A 257 -28.67 3.05 -9.20
CA GLY A 257 -27.75 2.27 -10.04
C GLY A 257 -26.67 1.49 -9.28
N ALA A 258 -26.61 1.61 -7.94
CA ALA A 258 -25.83 0.73 -7.07
C ALA A 258 -26.63 -0.54 -6.68
N PRO A 259 -25.98 -1.64 -6.27
CA PRO A 259 -24.53 -1.81 -6.15
C PRO A 259 -23.83 -1.89 -7.52
N SER A 260 -22.70 -1.21 -7.61
CA SER A 260 -21.88 -1.12 -8.81
C SER A 260 -20.88 -2.27 -8.91
N VAL A 261 -20.18 -2.37 -10.05
CA VAL A 261 -19.17 -3.42 -10.27
C VAL A 261 -17.95 -3.17 -9.38
N VAL A 262 -17.42 -4.24 -8.76
CA VAL A 262 -16.25 -4.18 -7.88
C VAL A 262 -14.99 -3.86 -8.66
N TRP A 263 -14.66 -2.57 -8.74
CA TRP A 263 -13.57 -2.11 -9.60
C TRP A 263 -12.18 -2.39 -9.02
N ALA A 264 -12.01 -2.19 -7.72
CA ALA A 264 -10.71 -2.33 -7.06
C ALA A 264 -10.11 -3.75 -7.22
N ALA A 265 -10.95 -4.79 -7.23
CA ALA A 265 -10.53 -6.17 -7.43
C ALA A 265 -10.01 -6.45 -8.86
N HIS A 266 -10.35 -5.61 -9.84
CA HIS A 266 -9.81 -5.68 -11.21
C HIS A 266 -8.48 -4.96 -11.39
N CYS A 267 -8.02 -4.20 -10.38
CA CYS A 267 -6.79 -3.43 -10.47
C CYS A 267 -5.56 -4.29 -10.80
N VAL A 268 -5.50 -5.49 -10.24
CA VAL A 268 -4.46 -6.48 -10.52
C VAL A 268 -5.11 -7.73 -11.08
N THR A 269 -4.67 -8.16 -12.26
CA THR A 269 -5.22 -9.35 -12.93
C THR A 269 -4.99 -10.63 -12.12
N TYR A 270 -5.99 -11.52 -12.07
CA TYR A 270 -5.85 -12.86 -11.50
C TYR A 270 -4.78 -13.70 -12.22
N LEU A 271 -4.45 -13.36 -13.48
CA LEU A 271 -3.37 -13.98 -14.24
C LEU A 271 -1.97 -13.61 -13.71
N PHE A 272 -1.85 -12.66 -12.78
CA PHE A 272 -0.58 -12.28 -12.19
C PHE A 272 0.13 -13.48 -11.54
N VAL A 273 -0.60 -14.47 -11.00
CA VAL A 273 0.01 -15.70 -10.47
C VAL A 273 0.79 -16.48 -11.52
N VAL A 274 0.29 -16.54 -12.76
CA VAL A 274 0.95 -17.19 -13.89
C VAL A 274 2.19 -16.39 -14.27
N VAL A 275 2.07 -15.07 -14.35
CA VAL A 275 3.20 -14.16 -14.64
C VAL A 275 4.30 -14.30 -13.60
N ALA A 276 3.97 -14.23 -12.31
CA ALA A 276 4.92 -14.38 -11.20
C ALA A 276 5.59 -15.76 -11.23
N TRP A 277 4.84 -16.82 -11.52
CA TRP A 277 5.39 -18.16 -11.66
C TRP A 277 6.37 -18.30 -12.82
N LEU A 278 6.00 -17.81 -14.02
CA LEU A 278 6.88 -17.81 -15.19
C LEU A 278 8.15 -17.01 -14.92
N PHE A 279 7.99 -15.82 -14.33
CA PHE A 279 9.09 -14.93 -13.99
C PHE A 279 10.11 -15.57 -13.05
N ALA A 280 9.64 -16.25 -12.01
CA ALA A 280 10.50 -16.96 -11.06
C ALA A 280 11.09 -18.26 -11.64
N LYS A 281 10.31 -19.03 -12.42
CA LYS A 281 10.73 -20.33 -12.96
C LYS A 281 11.79 -20.22 -14.03
N PHE A 282 11.65 -19.25 -14.93
CA PHE A 282 12.57 -19.08 -16.06
C PHE A 282 13.72 -18.10 -15.77
N GLU A 283 13.82 -17.62 -14.52
CA GLU A 283 14.87 -16.70 -14.10
C GLU A 283 15.06 -15.52 -15.07
N LEU A 284 13.94 -14.94 -15.50
CA LEU A 284 13.91 -13.96 -16.60
C LEU A 284 14.82 -12.74 -16.35
N ILE A 285 15.29 -12.57 -15.10
CA ILE A 285 16.29 -11.58 -14.71
C ILE A 285 17.30 -12.20 -13.73
N HIS A 286 18.57 -12.01 -14.05
CA HIS A 286 19.69 -12.41 -13.21
C HIS A 286 19.91 -11.36 -12.12
N ARG A 287 20.20 -11.82 -10.90
CA ARG A 287 20.68 -10.92 -9.86
C ARG A 287 22.09 -10.46 -10.26
N PRO A 288 22.38 -9.16 -10.26
CA PRO A 288 23.75 -8.68 -10.35
C PRO A 288 24.58 -9.14 -9.14
#